data_AF-A0A6A4H0E1-F1
#
_entry.id   AF-A0A6A4H0E1-F1
#
_cell.length_a   1.000
_cell.length_b   1.000
_cell.length_c   1.000
_cell.angle_alpha   90.00
_cell.angle_beta   90.00
_cell.angle_gamma   90.00
#
_symmetry.space_group_name_H-M   'P 1'
#
loop_
_entity.id
_entity.type
_entity.pdbx_description
1 polymer ?
#
loop_
_entity_poly.entity_id
_entity_poly.type
_entity_poly.pdbx_seq_one_letter_code
_entity_poly.pdbx_strand_id
1 'polypeptide(L)'
;MNYLGFGNAKPEGHKAHGHLGHFPYMIDLSNRTADVPGDGDTDIVYTRAEDVGRFVAAATQLKVWEEYNDMAGEAMTINQAIRLCEDVCGECQTFCFPYFGNLI
;
A
#
# COMPACT_ATOMS: atom_id res chain seq x y z
N MET A 1 2.96 1.68 9.95
CA MET A 1 2.54 0.40 9.36
C MET A 1 2.88 0.43 7.89
N ASN A 2 3.88 -0.36 7.45
CA ASN A 2 4.24 -0.44 6.04
C ASN A 2 3.27 -1.41 5.36
N TYR A 3 2.33 -0.89 4.59
CA TYR A 3 1.42 -1.72 3.81
C TYR A 3 2.14 -2.27 2.58
N LEU A 4 2.27 -3.59 2.51
CA LEU A 4 2.71 -4.28 1.30
C LEU A 4 1.62 -4.12 0.25
N GLY A 5 1.80 -3.17 -0.67
CA GLY A 5 0.99 -3.06 -1.86
C GLY A 5 1.21 -4.28 -2.75
N PHE A 6 0.26 -5.21 -2.77
CA PHE A 6 0.21 -6.27 -3.77
C PHE A 6 -0.13 -5.63 -5.12
N GLY A 7 0.86 -5.45 -5.99
CA GLY A 7 0.62 -4.72 -7.24
C GLY A 7 1.81 -4.74 -8.18
N ASN A 8 2.22 -5.92 -8.64
CA ASN A 8 3.19 -6.02 -9.72
C ASN A 8 2.45 -6.11 -11.07
N ALA A 9 2.41 -4.99 -11.79
CA ALA A 9 1.72 -4.87 -13.09
C ALA A 9 2.40 -5.62 -14.25
N LYS A 10 3.56 -6.25 -14.04
CA LYS A 10 4.22 -7.04 -15.08
C LYS A 10 3.45 -8.35 -15.34
N PRO A 11 3.49 -8.89 -16.57
CA PRO A 11 3.08 -10.27 -16.83
C PRO A 11 3.80 -11.19 -15.85
N GLU A 12 3.06 -12.08 -15.19
CA GLU A 12 3.58 -12.97 -14.13
C GLU A 12 4.08 -12.27 -12.85
N GLY A 13 3.76 -10.99 -12.65
CA GLY A 13 4.20 -10.24 -11.47
C GLY A 13 3.78 -10.84 -10.13
N HIS A 14 2.67 -11.56 -10.12
CA HIS A 14 2.18 -12.35 -8.99
C HIS A 14 3.17 -13.46 -8.55
N LYS A 15 4.01 -13.99 -9.45
CA LYS A 15 5.02 -15.01 -9.10
C LYS A 15 6.08 -14.50 -8.13
N ALA A 16 6.30 -13.19 -8.06
CA ALA A 16 7.18 -12.60 -7.05
C ALA A 16 6.71 -12.90 -5.62
N HIS A 17 5.42 -13.19 -5.43
CA HIS A 17 4.83 -13.54 -4.14
C HIS A 17 4.69 -15.07 -3.93
N GLY A 18 5.20 -15.89 -4.86
CA GLY A 18 5.17 -17.35 -4.74
C GLY A 18 3.74 -17.91 -4.64
N HIS A 19 3.43 -18.56 -3.51
CA HIS A 19 2.10 -19.12 -3.21
C HIS A 19 1.16 -18.16 -2.48
N LEU A 20 1.57 -16.91 -2.26
CA LEU A 20 0.68 -15.89 -1.71
C LEU A 20 -0.26 -15.43 -2.83
N GLY A 21 -1.55 -15.68 -2.65
CA GLY A 21 -2.59 -15.25 -3.58
C GLY A 21 -2.59 -13.73 -3.78
N HIS A 22 -3.07 -13.27 -4.93
CA HIS A 22 -3.32 -11.85 -5.16
C HIS A 22 -4.33 -11.35 -4.12
N PHE A 23 -3.91 -10.42 -3.26
CA PHE A 23 -4.73 -9.88 -2.18
C PHE A 23 -4.72 -8.35 -2.24
N PRO A 24 -5.60 -7.75 -3.07
CA PRO A 24 -5.73 -6.31 -3.13
C PRO A 24 -6.41 -5.85 -1.83
N TYR A 25 -5.67 -5.16 -0.97
CA TYR A 25 -6.13 -4.90 0.39
C TYR A 25 -7.13 -3.75 0.50
N MET A 26 -6.82 -2.61 -0.13
CA MET A 26 -7.67 -1.41 -0.11
C MET A 26 -8.02 -0.93 -1.51
N ILE A 27 -7.15 -1.14 -2.51
CA ILE A 27 -7.40 -0.71 -3.89
C ILE A 27 -7.04 -1.89 -4.79
N ASP A 28 -8.06 -2.43 -5.47
CA ASP A 28 -7.90 -3.40 -6.54
C ASP A 28 -7.93 -2.68 -7.89
N LEU A 29 -6.75 -2.39 -8.42
CA LEU A 29 -6.62 -1.75 -9.73
C LEU A 29 -7.12 -2.63 -10.88
N SER A 30 -7.15 -3.96 -10.73
CA SER A 30 -7.58 -4.88 -11.79
C SER A 30 -9.10 -4.85 -11.93
N ASN A 31 -9.80 -4.87 -10.80
CA ASN A 31 -11.26 -4.80 -10.75
C ASN A 31 -11.80 -3.37 -10.65
N ARG A 32 -10.91 -2.38 -10.48
CA ARG A 32 -11.24 -0.97 -10.26
C ARG A 32 -12.17 -0.79 -9.07
N THR A 33 -11.85 -1.46 -7.97
CA THR A 33 -12.61 -1.37 -6.72
C THR A 33 -11.73 -0.85 -5.60
N ALA A 34 -12.30 -0.10 -4.67
CA ALA A 34 -11.59 0.37 -3.48
C ALA A 34 -12.41 0.13 -2.21
N ASP A 35 -11.79 -0.45 -1.19
CA ASP A 35 -12.35 -0.68 0.13
C ASP A 35 -11.82 0.39 1.09
N VAL A 36 -12.70 1.31 1.51
CA VAL A 36 -12.34 2.49 2.32
C VAL A 36 -12.71 2.27 3.79
N PRO A 37 -11.73 2.14 4.70
CA PRO A 37 -11.98 2.15 6.14
C PRO A 37 -12.43 3.55 6.60
N GLY A 38 -13.57 3.63 7.28
CA GLY A 38 -14.08 4.89 7.83
C GLY A 38 -14.50 5.88 6.74
N ASP A 39 -14.07 7.13 6.85
CA ASP A 39 -14.32 8.20 5.85
C ASP A 39 -13.20 8.33 4.79
N GLY A 40 -12.08 7.63 4.99
CA GLY A 40 -10.94 7.67 4.07
C GLY A 40 -10.10 8.95 4.13
N ASP A 41 -10.36 9.86 5.07
CA ASP A 41 -9.70 11.17 5.19
C ASP A 41 -8.54 11.20 6.19
N THR A 42 -8.26 10.08 6.85
CA THR A 42 -7.06 9.94 7.70
C THR A 42 -5.82 9.70 6.85
N ASP A 43 -4.74 10.41 7.17
CA ASP A 43 -3.45 10.23 6.49
C ASP A 43 -2.86 8.83 6.75
N ILE A 44 -2.40 8.22 5.67
CA ILE A 44 -1.67 6.94 5.66
C ILE A 44 -0.34 7.15 4.96
N VAL A 45 0.70 6.49 5.48
CA VAL A 45 2.02 6.48 4.84
C VAL A 45 2.11 5.28 3.90
N TYR A 46 2.23 5.56 2.61
CA TYR A 46 2.47 4.59 1.56
C TYR A 46 3.95 4.51 1.24
N THR A 47 4.53 3.34 1.43
CA THR A 47 5.95 3.09 1.16
C THR A 47 6.08 1.95 0.17
N ARG A 48 6.77 2.20 -0.95
CA ARG A 48 7.08 1.13 -1.91
C ARG A 48 8.08 0.15 -1.31
N ALA A 49 7.94 -1.13 -1.65
CA ALA A 49 8.81 -2.18 -1.12
C ALA A 49 10.30 -1.95 -1.45
N GLU A 50 10.60 -1.36 -2.61
CA GLU A 50 11.97 -1.03 -3.01
C GLU A 50 12.58 0.04 -2.11
N ASP A 51 11.79 1.02 -1.67
CA ASP A 51 12.24 2.09 -0.79
C ASP A 51 12.47 1.55 0.63
N VAL A 52 11.66 0.58 1.10
CA VAL A 52 11.95 -0.19 2.33
C VAL A 52 13.28 -0.94 2.20
N GLY A 53 13.50 -1.63 1.09
CA GLY A 53 14.76 -2.35 0.85
C GLY A 53 15.99 -1.43 0.87
N ARG A 54 15.89 -0.25 0.27
CA ARG A 54 16.95 0.79 0.32
C ARG A 54 17.18 1.30 1.73
N PHE A 55 16.10 1.56 2.48
CA PHE A 55 16.19 2.01 3.86
C PHE A 55 16.89 0.96 4.73
N VAL A 56 16.48 -0.31 4.65
CA VAL A 56 17.12 -1.40 5.40
C VAL A 56 18.59 -1.57 4.98
N ALA A 57 18.89 -1.54 3.69
CA ALA A 57 20.27 -1.62 3.21
C ALA A 57 21.13 -0.47 3.77
N ALA A 58 20.63 0.76 3.76
CA ALA A 58 21.33 1.91 4.33
C ALA A 58 21.47 1.82 5.86
N ALA A 59 20.43 1.35 6.56
CA ALA A 59 20.45 1.15 8.01
C ALA A 59 21.57 0.19 8.42
N THR A 60 21.85 -0.84 7.61
CA THR A 60 22.96 -1.76 7.90
C THR A 60 24.35 -1.12 7.86
N GLN A 61 24.48 0.05 7.23
CA GLN A 61 25.75 0.78 7.10
C GLN A 61 25.95 1.85 8.17
N LEU A 62 25.01 2.01 9.10
CA LEU A 62 25.14 2.96 10.21
C LEU A 62 26.24 2.52 11.18
N LYS A 63 27.05 3.48 11.64
CA LYS A 63 28.12 3.23 12.62
C LYS A 63 27.57 2.86 14.00
N VAL A 64 26.39 3.37 14.34
CA VAL A 64 25.65 3.12 15.57
C VAL A 64 24.22 2.83 15.16
N TRP A 65 23.63 1.77 15.72
CA TRP A 65 22.24 1.40 15.47
C TRP A 65 21.41 1.87 16.66
N GLU A 66 20.63 2.91 16.44
CA GLU A 66 19.61 3.34 17.39
C GLU A 66 18.54 2.26 17.56
N GLU A 67 17.92 2.19 18.74
CA GLU A 67 16.85 1.23 19.03
C GLU A 67 15.66 1.36 18.07
N TYR A 68 15.38 2.59 17.62
CA TYR A 68 14.30 2.89 16.71
C TYR A 68 14.85 3.60 15.47
N ASN A 69 14.50 3.06 14.30
CA ASN A 69 14.71 3.71 13.01
C ASN A 69 13.36 3.73 12.29
N ASP A 70 12.94 4.89 11.80
CA ASP A 70 11.67 5.06 11.13
C ASP A 70 11.85 5.61 9.71
N MET A 71 10.86 5.36 8.87
CA MET A 71 10.80 5.88 7.51
C MET A 71 9.37 6.23 7.14
N ALA A 72 9.21 7.30 6.38
CA ALA A 72 7.95 7.62 5.74
C ALA A 72 8.18 7.78 4.24
N GLY A 73 7.34 7.10 3.45
CA GLY A 73 7.23 7.33 2.02
C GLY A 73 6.32 8.53 1.73
N GLU A 74 5.25 8.29 0.99
CA GLU A 74 4.23 9.28 0.65
C GLU A 74 3.15 9.31 1.76
N ALA A 75 2.89 10.47 2.35
CA ALA A 75 1.80 10.65 3.30
C ALA A 75 0.58 11.22 2.58
N MET A 76 -0.50 10.45 2.51
CA MET A 76 -1.77 10.87 1.91
C MET A 76 -2.96 10.05 2.41
N THR A 77 -4.14 10.57 2.18
CA THR A 77 -5.42 9.91 2.47
C THR A 77 -5.75 8.82 1.44
N ILE A 78 -6.60 7.86 1.80
CA ILE A 78 -7.10 6.84 0.86
C ILE A 78 -7.89 7.52 -0.26
N ASN A 79 -8.65 8.56 0.05
CA ASN A 79 -9.40 9.33 -0.94
C ASN A 79 -8.47 10.02 -1.96
N GLN A 80 -7.28 10.48 -1.56
CA GLN A 80 -6.27 10.99 -2.49
C GLN A 80 -5.68 9.86 -3.34
N ALA A 81 -5.38 8.70 -2.75
CA ALA A 81 -4.87 7.54 -3.48
C ALA A 81 -5.87 7.04 -4.54
N ILE A 82 -7.17 6.99 -4.22
CA ILE A 82 -8.22 6.62 -5.18
C ILE A 82 -8.25 7.59 -6.36
N ARG A 83 -8.23 8.91 -6.11
CA ARG A 83 -8.19 9.92 -7.19
C ARG A 83 -6.98 9.73 -8.12
N LEU A 84 -5.81 9.44 -7.56
CA LEU A 84 -4.62 9.13 -8.36
C LEU A 84 -4.80 7.87 -9.22
N CYS A 85 -5.46 6.85 -8.68
CA CYS A 85 -5.77 5.63 -9.42
C CYS A 85 -6.78 5.91 -10.55
N GLU A 86 -7.77 6.76 -10.30
CA GLU A 86 -8.76 7.19 -11.30
C GLU A 86 -8.13 7.98 -12.44
N ASP A 87 -7.20 8.87 -12.13
CA ASP A 87 -6.45 9.65 -13.13
C ASP A 87 -5.63 8.75 -14.09
N VAL A 88 -5.13 7.62 -13.60
CA VAL A 88 -4.28 6.70 -14.37
C VAL A 88 -5.09 5.60 -15.08
N CYS A 89 -6.12 5.06 -14.44
CA CYS A 89 -6.83 3.86 -14.87
C CYS A 89 -8.31 4.07 -15.25
N GLY A 90 -8.87 5.26 -14.99
CA GLY A 90 -10.30 5.56 -15.10
C GLY A 90 -11.07 5.25 -13.81
N GLU A 91 -12.37 5.52 -13.80
CA GLU A 91 -13.25 5.49 -12.62
C GLU A 91 -13.09 4.21 -11.77
N CYS A 92 -13.02 4.38 -10.45
CA CYS A 92 -12.92 3.31 -9.46
C CYS A 92 -14.19 3.23 -8.61
N GLN A 93 -14.80 2.04 -8.53
CA GLN A 93 -15.95 1.80 -7.69
C GLN A 93 -15.52 1.71 -6.21
N THR A 94 -16.08 2.58 -5.37
CA THR A 94 -15.68 2.70 -3.96
C THR A 94 -16.71 2.04 -3.02
N PHE A 95 -16.23 1.26 -2.06
CA PHE A 95 -17.00 0.62 -0.99
C PHE A 95 -16.52 1.12 0.37
N CYS A 96 -17.36 1.87 1.09
CA CYS A 96 -17.00 2.38 2.43
C CYS A 96 -17.44 1.41 3.52
N PHE A 97 -16.51 1.02 4.39
CA PHE A 97 -16.78 0.15 5.53
C PHE A 97 -16.64 0.94 6.84
N PRO A 98 -17.74 1.22 7.56
CA PRO A 98 -17.69 1.96 8.81
C PRO A 98 -17.04 1.19 9.96
N TYR A 99 -16.85 -0.13 9.82
CA TYR A 99 -16.25 -1.00 10.84
C TYR A 99 -15.28 -2.00 10.20
N PHE A 100 -14.00 -1.67 10.19
CA PHE A 100 -12.92 -2.49 9.61
C PHE A 100 -12.55 -3.75 10.43
N GLY A 101 -13.42 -4.19 11.36
CA GLY A 101 -13.09 -5.14 12.42
C GLY A 101 -13.56 -6.59 12.23
N ASN A 102 -14.25 -6.95 11.14
CA ASN A 102 -14.89 -8.28 10.99
C ASN A 102 -14.42 -9.10 9.77
N LEU A 103 -13.32 -8.72 9.13
CA LEU A 103 -12.73 -9.49 8.01
C LEU A 103 -11.25 -9.79 8.28
N ILE A 104 -11.01 -10.65 9.26
CA ILE A 104 -9.81 -11.50 9.40
C ILE A 104 -10.18 -12.73 10.21
#